data_AF-A0A1G2T5H8-F1
#
_entry.id   AF-A0A1G2T5H8-F1
#
_cell.length_a   1.000
_cell.length_b   1.000
_cell.length_c   1.000
_cell.angle_alpha   90.00
_cell.angle_beta   90.00
_cell.angle_gamma   90.00
#
_symmetry.space_group_name_H-M   'P 1'
#
loop_
_entity.id
_entity.type
_entity.pdbx_description
1 polymer ?
#
loop_
_entity_poly.entity_id
_entity_poly.type
_entity_poly.pdbx_seq_one_letter_code
_entity_poly.pdbx_strand_id
1 'polypeptide(L)'
;MKKTIVIFSNPFGYGPTGKAIAIAEAFINSGYKNIIFAGNSFVQEIIPKYITFISVDERNENEIIKILRQIENPVVISSQNRFAIRAAKFLDIPSAFLDGLAWFWKQIPADHLIADEIFWMDYPHIKDKLPKNFDKIHVVPGIINIKTDTGERNQILIHIGGCKNPLDNTFPKYYLNILADSLSNLFDGIDKILVTGGSEAIEYLKSKLIKNKIKIVSLKHHEFIQELSKSKHFITTAGQTATLEAFALDVPTSFLMPMNLSQLALTEILNQHNATPQSLFWGSYYPEETDPTSLNEKDAIIELNKYAEKIYKDKKIRARLESDIRGMIVSIPDQKGQREFIKRLGKNGADTIVDILTKKWNIK
;
A
#
# COMPACT_ATOMS: atom_id res chain seq x y z
N MET A 1 -13.25 -14.23 -29.06
CA MET A 1 -11.93 -14.78 -28.69
C MET A 1 -11.70 -14.56 -27.22
N LYS A 2 -10.96 -15.44 -26.54
CA LYS A 2 -10.66 -15.29 -25.11
C LYS A 2 -9.72 -14.11 -24.94
N LYS A 3 -10.04 -13.18 -24.03
CA LYS A 3 -9.18 -12.01 -23.76
C LYS A 3 -7.99 -12.43 -22.91
N THR A 4 -6.95 -11.61 -22.87
CA THR A 4 -5.84 -11.75 -21.91
C THR A 4 -5.82 -10.53 -21.01
N ILE A 5 -6.02 -10.71 -19.71
CA ILE A 5 -5.95 -9.59 -18.76
C ILE A 5 -4.49 -9.33 -18.42
N VAL A 6 -3.99 -8.16 -18.77
CA VAL A 6 -2.63 -7.72 -18.45
C VAL A 6 -2.71 -6.67 -17.35
N ILE A 7 -2.14 -6.99 -16.19
CA ILE A 7 -2.20 -6.18 -14.98
C ILE A 7 -0.86 -5.49 -14.78
N PHE A 8 -0.91 -4.17 -14.61
CA PHE A 8 0.22 -3.33 -14.23
C PHE A 8 -0.05 -2.64 -12.90
N SER A 9 1.00 -2.31 -12.16
CA SER A 9 0.92 -1.49 -10.96
C SER A 9 2.07 -0.50 -10.92
N ASN A 10 1.88 0.66 -10.29
CA ASN A 10 2.98 1.61 -10.11
C ASN A 10 3.94 1.08 -9.02
N PRO A 11 5.27 1.05 -9.23
CA PRO A 11 6.25 0.53 -8.26
C PRO A 11 6.52 1.50 -7.11
N PHE A 12 5.46 2.04 -6.49
CA PHE A 12 5.52 2.97 -5.36
C PHE A 12 5.13 2.22 -4.09
N GLY A 13 6.11 1.79 -3.30
CA GLY A 13 5.89 0.82 -2.23
C GLY A 13 5.15 -0.42 -2.74
N TYR A 14 4.37 -1.06 -1.87
CA TYR A 14 3.55 -2.22 -2.24
C TYR A 14 2.05 -1.91 -2.35
N GLY A 15 1.64 -0.66 -2.10
CA GLY A 15 0.25 -0.26 -2.09
C GLY A 15 -0.49 -0.52 -3.41
N PRO A 16 0.00 0.00 -4.55
CA PRO A 16 -0.61 -0.22 -5.86
C PRO A 16 -0.61 -1.70 -6.25
N THR A 17 0.50 -2.39 -6.04
CA THR A 17 0.65 -3.82 -6.37
C THR A 17 -0.29 -4.71 -5.55
N GLY A 18 -0.45 -4.46 -4.25
CA GLY A 18 -1.38 -5.22 -3.41
C GLY A 18 -2.83 -5.11 -3.86
N LYS A 19 -3.27 -3.93 -4.30
CA LYS A 19 -4.63 -3.76 -4.87
C LYS A 19 -4.79 -4.48 -6.22
N ALA A 20 -3.74 -4.43 -7.05
CA ALA A 20 -3.72 -5.14 -8.31
C ALA A 20 -3.78 -6.67 -8.11
N ILE A 21 -3.10 -7.20 -7.08
CA ILE A 21 -3.21 -8.61 -6.67
C ILE A 21 -4.64 -8.94 -6.24
N ALA A 22 -5.28 -8.10 -5.43
CA ALA A 22 -6.68 -8.31 -5.02
C ALA A 22 -7.63 -8.42 -6.23
N ILE A 23 -7.46 -7.58 -7.26
CA ILE A 23 -8.25 -7.66 -8.50
C ILE A 23 -7.92 -8.95 -9.28
N ALA A 24 -6.64 -9.28 -9.41
CA ALA A 24 -6.21 -10.51 -10.08
C ALA A 24 -6.85 -11.74 -9.43
N GLU A 25 -6.84 -11.80 -8.10
CA GLU A 25 -7.44 -12.90 -7.35
C GLU A 25 -8.95 -12.93 -7.48
N ALA A 26 -9.64 -11.78 -7.49
CA ALA A 26 -11.08 -11.73 -7.73
C ALA A 26 -11.45 -12.36 -9.10
N PHE A 27 -10.68 -12.10 -10.17
CA PHE A 27 -10.85 -12.78 -11.46
C PHE A 27 -10.55 -14.29 -11.38
N ILE A 28 -9.49 -14.70 -10.69
CA ILE A 28 -9.16 -16.14 -10.53
C ILE A 28 -10.30 -16.87 -9.81
N ASN A 29 -10.85 -16.24 -8.77
CA ASN A 29 -11.95 -16.78 -7.98
C ASN A 29 -13.25 -16.85 -8.77
N SER A 30 -13.46 -15.97 -9.75
CA SER A 30 -14.57 -16.07 -10.71
C SER A 30 -14.35 -17.12 -11.80
N GLY A 31 -13.25 -17.87 -11.75
CA GLY A 31 -12.91 -18.94 -12.70
C GLY A 31 -12.03 -18.49 -13.88
N TYR A 32 -11.64 -17.22 -13.95
CA TYR A 32 -10.87 -16.69 -15.06
C TYR A 32 -9.36 -16.96 -14.90
N LYS A 33 -8.75 -17.59 -15.91
CA LYS A 33 -7.36 -18.09 -15.83
C LYS A 33 -6.34 -17.31 -16.65
N ASN A 34 -6.77 -16.49 -17.61
CA ASN A 34 -5.85 -15.87 -18.57
C ASN A 34 -5.43 -14.47 -18.09
N ILE A 35 -4.61 -14.46 -17.03
CA ILE A 35 -4.16 -13.26 -16.34
C ILE A 35 -2.63 -13.24 -16.33
N ILE A 36 -2.08 -12.11 -16.73
CA ILE A 36 -0.65 -11.83 -16.72
C ILE A 36 -0.44 -10.59 -15.88
N PHE A 37 0.51 -10.65 -14.95
CA PHE A 37 1.02 -9.48 -14.27
C PHE A 37 2.33 -9.05 -14.96
N ALA A 38 2.50 -7.76 -15.22
CA ALA A 38 3.69 -7.23 -15.88
C ALA A 38 4.31 -6.08 -15.07
N GLY A 39 5.61 -6.16 -14.83
CA GLY A 39 6.41 -5.11 -14.21
C GLY A 39 7.82 -5.55 -13.86
N ASN A 40 8.54 -4.76 -13.07
CA ASN A 40 9.90 -5.05 -12.67
C ASN A 40 9.99 -6.02 -11.48
N SER A 41 11.22 -6.35 -11.07
CA SER A 41 11.48 -7.25 -9.94
C SER A 41 10.88 -6.77 -8.62
N PHE A 42 10.77 -5.46 -8.39
CA PHE A 42 10.23 -4.92 -7.14
C PHE A 42 8.74 -5.22 -6.97
N VAL A 43 7.93 -5.09 -8.03
CA VAL A 43 6.50 -5.48 -7.94
C VAL A 43 6.36 -7.00 -7.83
N GLN A 44 7.24 -7.77 -8.49
CA GLN A 44 7.29 -9.23 -8.42
C GLN A 44 7.52 -9.77 -7.00
N GLU A 45 8.16 -8.97 -6.13
CA GLU A 45 8.46 -9.35 -4.76
C GLU A 45 7.23 -9.77 -3.96
N ILE A 46 6.03 -9.27 -4.26
CA ILE A 46 4.82 -9.62 -3.49
C ILE A 46 3.79 -10.43 -4.27
N ILE A 47 4.00 -10.62 -5.58
CA ILE A 47 3.06 -11.34 -6.46
C ILE A 47 3.08 -12.85 -6.14
N PRO A 48 1.90 -13.50 -6.00
CA PRO A 48 1.81 -14.94 -5.84
C PRO A 48 2.38 -15.72 -7.04
N LYS A 49 3.08 -16.83 -6.77
CA LYS A 49 3.78 -17.63 -7.80
C LYS A 49 2.87 -18.23 -8.88
N TYR A 50 1.59 -18.41 -8.60
CA TYR A 50 0.61 -18.97 -9.55
C TYR A 50 0.09 -17.94 -10.56
N ILE A 51 0.42 -16.66 -10.40
CA ILE A 51 0.09 -15.63 -11.38
C ILE A 51 1.27 -15.54 -12.37
N THR A 52 0.97 -15.69 -13.66
CA THR A 52 1.97 -15.52 -14.73
C THR A 52 2.57 -14.12 -14.67
N PHE A 53 3.90 -14.02 -14.71
CA PHE A 53 4.61 -12.76 -14.61
C PHE A 53 5.47 -12.50 -15.84
N ILE A 54 5.41 -11.28 -16.39
CA ILE A 54 6.29 -10.78 -17.44
C ILE A 54 7.14 -9.64 -16.89
N SER A 55 8.47 -9.78 -16.98
CA SER A 55 9.39 -8.71 -16.61
C SER A 55 9.36 -7.60 -17.65
N VAL A 56 9.13 -6.36 -17.20
CA VAL A 56 9.15 -5.15 -18.05
C VAL A 56 9.43 -3.93 -17.17
N ASP A 57 10.05 -2.88 -17.71
CA ASP A 57 9.99 -1.58 -17.03
C ASP A 57 8.60 -0.97 -17.22
N GLU A 58 7.74 -1.12 -16.21
CA GLU A 58 6.38 -0.61 -16.21
C GLU A 58 6.29 0.93 -16.10
N ARG A 59 7.41 1.65 -16.11
CA ARG A 59 7.47 3.10 -16.26
C ARG A 59 7.97 3.53 -17.65
N ASN A 60 8.38 2.57 -18.49
CA ASN A 60 8.76 2.80 -19.87
C ASN A 60 7.60 2.42 -20.82
N GLU A 61 6.88 3.43 -21.30
CA GLU A 61 5.71 3.24 -22.16
C GLU A 61 6.01 2.44 -23.44
N ASN A 62 7.21 2.63 -24.03
CA ASN A 62 7.60 1.91 -25.25
C ASN A 62 7.79 0.41 -25.00
N GLU A 63 8.31 0.04 -23.82
CA GLU A 63 8.43 -1.36 -23.43
C GLU A 63 7.06 -1.99 -23.17
N ILE A 64 6.16 -1.26 -22.51
CA ILE A 64 4.78 -1.71 -22.30
C ILE A 64 4.09 -1.95 -23.65
N ILE A 65 4.20 -1.00 -24.59
CA ILE A 65 3.67 -1.12 -25.96
C ILE A 65 4.20 -2.38 -26.65
N LYS A 66 5.51 -2.63 -26.53
CA LYS A 66 6.16 -3.80 -27.14
C LYS A 66 5.57 -5.11 -26.59
N ILE A 67 5.40 -5.21 -25.27
CA ILE A 67 4.82 -6.41 -24.63
C ILE A 67 3.35 -6.58 -25.02
N LEU A 68 2.54 -5.52 -24.98
CA LEU A 68 1.12 -5.60 -25.30
C LEU A 68 0.86 -6.07 -26.74
N ARG A 69 1.72 -5.68 -27.71
CA ARG A 69 1.63 -6.16 -29.11
C ARG A 69 1.89 -7.66 -29.28
N GLN A 70 2.57 -8.29 -28.33
CA GLN A 70 2.89 -9.72 -28.37
C GLN A 70 1.81 -10.58 -27.72
N ILE A 71 0.86 -9.96 -27.01
CA ILE A 71 -0.20 -10.65 -26.29
C ILE A 71 -1.43 -10.68 -27.18
N GLU A 72 -2.05 -11.85 -27.30
CA GLU A 72 -3.29 -12.01 -28.07
C GLU A 72 -4.49 -11.43 -27.30
N ASN A 73 -5.29 -10.60 -27.97
CA ASN A 73 -6.52 -9.99 -27.45
C ASN A 73 -6.38 -9.40 -26.03
N PRO A 74 -5.40 -8.50 -25.79
CA PRO A 74 -5.14 -7.97 -24.46
C PRO A 74 -6.27 -7.04 -24.01
N VAL A 75 -6.48 -6.97 -22.70
CA VAL A 75 -7.14 -5.86 -22.00
C VAL A 75 -6.27 -5.47 -20.82
N VAL A 76 -6.22 -4.18 -20.51
CA VAL A 76 -5.27 -3.66 -19.52
C VAL A 76 -6.00 -3.24 -18.25
N ILE A 77 -5.54 -3.73 -17.10
CA ILE A 77 -5.92 -3.20 -15.79
C ILE A 77 -4.67 -2.58 -15.19
N SER A 78 -4.75 -1.30 -14.81
CA SER A 78 -3.62 -0.58 -14.22
C SER A 78 -3.98 -0.05 -12.83
N SER A 79 -3.20 -0.44 -11.83
CA SER A 79 -3.27 0.14 -10.47
C SER A 79 -2.28 1.28 -10.35
N GLN A 80 -2.78 2.51 -10.48
CA GLN A 80 -2.03 3.76 -10.37
C GLN A 80 -0.86 3.92 -11.36
N ASN A 81 -0.75 3.05 -12.38
CA ASN A 81 0.29 3.13 -13.39
C ASN A 81 -0.25 3.81 -14.67
N ARG A 82 -0.07 5.13 -14.74
CA ARG A 82 -0.48 5.93 -15.90
C ARG A 82 0.21 5.53 -17.22
N PHE A 83 1.44 5.00 -17.15
CA PHE A 83 2.19 4.61 -18.36
C PHE A 83 1.49 3.45 -19.08
N ALA A 84 0.99 2.48 -18.30
CA ALA A 84 0.22 1.36 -18.85
C ALA A 84 -1.09 1.82 -19.51
N ILE A 85 -1.77 2.81 -18.94
CA ILE A 85 -2.99 3.36 -19.52
C ILE A 85 -2.71 4.13 -20.82
N ARG A 86 -1.64 4.94 -20.86
CA ARG A 86 -1.23 5.64 -22.10
C ARG A 86 -0.85 4.65 -23.20
N ALA A 87 -0.09 3.60 -22.88
CA ALA A 87 0.25 2.53 -23.81
C ALA A 87 -0.99 1.82 -24.35
N ALA A 88 -1.95 1.47 -23.48
CA ALA A 88 -3.20 0.84 -23.88
C ALA A 88 -4.01 1.76 -24.81
N LYS A 89 -4.12 3.04 -24.46
CA LYS A 89 -4.82 4.04 -25.28
C LYS A 89 -4.18 4.22 -26.66
N PHE A 90 -2.85 4.26 -26.73
CA PHE A 90 -2.11 4.35 -27.98
C PHE A 90 -2.35 3.15 -28.91
N LEU A 91 -2.53 1.96 -28.34
CA LEU A 91 -2.77 0.71 -29.08
C LEU A 91 -4.26 0.40 -29.31
N ASP A 92 -5.16 1.29 -28.89
CA ASP A 92 -6.62 1.07 -28.91
C ASP A 92 -7.03 -0.23 -28.16
N ILE A 93 -6.33 -0.53 -27.07
CA ILE A 93 -6.59 -1.68 -26.20
C ILE A 93 -7.55 -1.24 -25.07
N PRO A 94 -8.66 -1.97 -24.82
CA PRO A 94 -9.55 -1.66 -23.72
C PRO A 94 -8.82 -1.63 -22.38
N SER A 95 -9.07 -0.58 -21.60
CA SER A 95 -8.29 -0.27 -20.41
C SER A 95 -9.13 0.14 -19.20
N ALA A 96 -8.67 -0.29 -18.02
CA ALA A 96 -9.24 0.04 -16.73
C ALA A 96 -8.17 0.65 -15.82
N PHE A 97 -8.43 1.82 -15.25
CA PHE A 97 -7.52 2.49 -14.33
C PHE A 97 -8.07 2.52 -12.91
N LEU A 98 -7.35 1.92 -11.98
CA LEU A 98 -7.60 2.05 -10.55
C LEU A 98 -6.77 3.21 -10.00
N ASP A 99 -7.43 4.30 -9.62
CA ASP A 99 -6.84 5.37 -8.83
C ASP A 99 -7.24 5.24 -7.36
N GLY A 100 -6.48 4.44 -6.62
CA GLY A 100 -6.65 4.29 -5.17
C GLY A 100 -6.39 5.58 -4.38
N LEU A 101 -5.81 6.61 -5.00
CA LEU A 101 -5.47 7.90 -4.39
C LEU A 101 -6.28 9.06 -4.98
N ALA A 102 -7.39 8.81 -5.68
CA ALA A 102 -8.23 9.88 -6.21
C ALA A 102 -8.69 10.90 -5.14
N TRP A 103 -8.89 10.43 -3.90
CA TRP A 103 -9.23 11.27 -2.74
C TRP A 103 -8.08 12.17 -2.29
N PHE A 104 -6.83 11.78 -2.56
CA PHE A 104 -5.63 12.49 -2.13
C PHE A 104 -5.29 13.67 -3.06
N TRP A 105 -5.51 13.54 -4.36
CA TRP A 105 -5.11 14.58 -5.32
C TRP A 105 -5.89 15.89 -5.14
N LYS A 106 -5.20 17.03 -5.08
CA LYS A 106 -5.84 18.36 -5.11
C LYS A 106 -6.65 18.56 -6.40
N GLN A 107 -6.06 18.13 -7.52
CA GLN A 107 -6.70 18.05 -8.83
C GLN A 107 -6.35 16.68 -9.44
N ILE A 108 -7.35 15.97 -9.98
CA ILE A 108 -7.13 14.69 -10.65
C ILE A 108 -6.25 14.93 -11.89
N PRO A 109 -5.09 14.24 -12.02
CA PRO A 109 -4.26 14.35 -13.20
C PRO A 109 -5.00 13.94 -14.48
N ALA A 110 -4.81 14.68 -15.57
CA ALA A 110 -5.55 14.44 -16.82
C ALA A 110 -5.26 13.06 -17.42
N ASP A 111 -4.04 12.55 -17.26
CA ASP A 111 -3.63 11.20 -17.67
C ASP A 111 -4.30 10.07 -16.88
N HIS A 112 -4.87 10.37 -15.71
CA HIS A 112 -5.67 9.41 -14.94
C HIS A 112 -7.09 9.25 -15.53
N LEU A 113 -7.52 10.17 -16.41
CA LEU A 113 -8.86 10.23 -16.97
C LEU A 113 -8.98 9.63 -18.38
N ILE A 114 -7.91 9.07 -18.93
CA ILE A 114 -7.90 8.63 -20.34
C ILE A 114 -8.32 7.16 -20.54
N ALA A 115 -8.47 6.40 -19.45
CA ALA A 115 -8.89 4.99 -19.51
C ALA A 115 -10.36 4.84 -19.91
N ASP A 116 -10.74 3.64 -20.38
CA ASP A 116 -12.12 3.36 -20.77
C ASP A 116 -13.04 3.18 -19.57
N GLU A 117 -12.51 2.61 -18.48
CA GLU A 117 -13.16 2.49 -17.19
C GLU A 117 -12.21 2.98 -16.08
N ILE A 118 -12.71 3.74 -15.12
CA ILE A 118 -11.91 4.32 -14.03
C ILE A 118 -12.54 3.93 -12.70
N PHE A 119 -11.73 3.51 -11.74
CA PHE A 119 -12.18 3.07 -10.43
C PHE A 119 -11.53 3.92 -9.34
N TRP A 120 -12.36 4.55 -8.52
CA TRP A 120 -11.95 5.33 -7.36
C TRP A 120 -12.48 4.66 -6.10
N MET A 121 -11.69 4.61 -5.04
CA MET A 121 -12.16 4.07 -3.76
C MET A 121 -13.03 5.10 -3.01
N ASP A 122 -14.09 4.64 -2.34
CA ASP A 122 -15.12 5.47 -1.64
C ASP A 122 -14.62 6.12 -0.34
N TYR A 123 -13.48 6.80 -0.41
CA TYR A 123 -12.95 7.61 0.68
C TYR A 123 -13.84 8.85 0.93
N PRO A 124 -13.78 9.44 2.14
CA PRO A 124 -14.54 10.66 2.44
C PRO A 124 -14.36 11.73 1.35
N HIS A 125 -15.46 12.38 0.95
CA HIS A 125 -15.52 13.46 -0.03
C HIS A 125 -15.11 13.11 -1.47
N ILE A 126 -14.89 11.83 -1.81
CA ILE A 126 -14.51 11.48 -3.19
C ILE A 126 -15.59 11.80 -4.22
N LYS A 127 -16.87 11.65 -3.83
CA LYS A 127 -18.01 11.94 -4.71
C LYS A 127 -18.10 13.42 -5.07
N ASP A 128 -17.60 14.30 -4.20
CA ASP A 128 -17.54 15.75 -4.42
C ASP A 128 -16.50 16.11 -5.51
N LYS A 129 -15.55 15.20 -5.81
CA LYS A 129 -14.52 15.36 -6.85
C LYS A 129 -14.93 14.83 -8.22
N LEU A 130 -16.10 14.21 -8.36
CA LEU A 130 -16.55 13.64 -9.63
C LEU A 130 -16.73 14.75 -10.68
N PRO A 131 -16.04 14.67 -11.85
CA PRO A 131 -16.29 15.60 -12.93
C PRO A 131 -17.73 15.44 -13.43
N LYS A 132 -18.39 16.56 -13.73
CA LYS A 132 -19.72 16.53 -14.36
C LYS A 132 -19.62 15.79 -15.71
N ASN A 133 -20.56 14.88 -15.96
CA ASN A 133 -20.69 14.10 -17.21
C ASN A 133 -19.54 13.11 -17.49
N PHE A 134 -19.02 12.44 -16.46
CA PHE A 134 -17.97 11.44 -16.62
C PHE A 134 -18.46 10.03 -16.24
N ASP A 135 -19.22 9.41 -17.15
CA ASP A 135 -19.92 8.12 -16.93
C ASP A 135 -19.01 6.89 -16.79
N LYS A 136 -17.70 7.09 -16.99
CA LYS A 136 -16.67 6.03 -16.92
C LYS A 136 -16.06 5.87 -15.53
N ILE A 137 -16.34 6.78 -14.58
CA ILE A 137 -15.81 6.70 -13.22
C ILE A 137 -16.79 5.92 -12.34
N HIS A 138 -16.27 4.87 -11.72
CA HIS A 138 -16.95 4.02 -10.75
C HIS A 138 -16.35 4.26 -9.38
N VAL A 139 -17.16 4.72 -8.42
CA VAL A 139 -16.77 4.77 -7.02
C VAL A 139 -17.03 3.40 -6.40
N VAL A 140 -15.99 2.73 -5.94
CA VAL A 140 -16.04 1.36 -5.40
C VAL A 140 -15.65 1.31 -3.93
N PRO A 141 -16.09 0.28 -3.19
CA PRO A 141 -15.66 0.05 -1.80
C PRO A 141 -14.14 -0.18 -1.67
N GLY A 142 -13.68 -0.39 -0.44
CA GLY A 142 -12.30 -0.78 -0.17
C GLY A 142 -11.87 -2.02 -0.98
N ILE A 143 -10.69 -1.95 -1.60
CA ILE A 143 -10.09 -3.05 -2.38
C ILE A 143 -9.19 -3.84 -1.46
N ILE A 144 -9.68 -4.97 -0.99
CA ILE A 144 -9.09 -5.75 0.10
C ILE A 144 -9.12 -7.22 -0.27
N ASN A 145 -8.05 -7.94 0.07
CA ASN A 145 -7.98 -9.38 -0.08
C ASN A 145 -7.59 -10.04 1.24
N ILE A 146 -8.58 -10.63 1.93
CA ILE A 146 -8.42 -11.18 3.29
C ILE A 146 -8.85 -12.66 3.40
N LYS A 147 -8.58 -13.46 2.36
CA LYS A 147 -8.90 -14.90 2.40
C LYS A 147 -7.90 -15.66 3.26
N THR A 148 -8.15 -15.73 4.57
CA THR A 148 -7.33 -16.52 5.48
C THR A 148 -8.11 -16.99 6.71
N ASP A 149 -7.69 -18.13 7.25
CA ASP A 149 -8.21 -18.65 8.51
C ASP A 149 -7.65 -17.83 9.67
N THR A 150 -8.52 -17.42 10.59
CA THR A 150 -8.10 -16.76 11.82
C THR A 150 -7.50 -17.80 12.76
N GLY A 151 -6.17 -17.79 12.89
CA GLY A 151 -5.45 -18.56 13.90
C GLY A 151 -5.43 -17.88 15.27
N GLU A 152 -4.74 -18.50 16.22
CA GLU A 152 -4.43 -17.88 17.52
C GLU A 152 -3.63 -16.59 17.32
N ARG A 153 -4.07 -15.49 17.97
CA ARG A 153 -3.43 -14.19 17.88
C ARG A 153 -2.38 -14.01 18.98
N ASN A 154 -1.13 -14.33 18.67
CA ASN A 154 -0.05 -14.39 19.67
C ASN A 154 1.23 -13.64 19.29
N GLN A 155 1.19 -12.82 18.23
CA GLN A 155 2.35 -12.04 17.79
C GLN A 155 2.03 -10.57 17.54
N ILE A 156 3.08 -9.74 17.56
CA ILE A 156 3.06 -8.35 17.11
C ILE A 156 3.69 -8.32 15.72
N LEU A 157 2.99 -7.71 14.76
CA LEU A 157 3.50 -7.51 13.41
C LEU A 157 3.84 -6.04 13.21
N ILE A 158 5.11 -5.77 12.89
CA ILE A 158 5.61 -4.45 12.54
C ILE A 158 5.84 -4.43 11.02
N HIS A 159 5.22 -3.47 10.33
CA HIS A 159 5.30 -3.33 8.88
C HIS A 159 5.72 -1.93 8.45
N ILE A 160 6.79 -1.85 7.68
CA ILE A 160 7.37 -0.57 7.23
C ILE A 160 6.97 -0.18 5.79
N GLY A 161 6.10 -0.96 5.15
CA GLY A 161 5.80 -0.80 3.73
C GLY A 161 6.94 -1.30 2.83
N GLY A 162 6.87 -0.95 1.55
CA GLY A 162 7.88 -1.34 0.57
C GLY A 162 9.19 -0.53 0.65
N CYS A 163 9.22 0.59 1.39
CA CYS A 163 10.37 1.49 1.55
C CYS A 163 11.09 1.93 0.26
N LYS A 164 10.43 1.80 -0.90
CA LYS A 164 10.95 2.16 -2.21
C LYS A 164 9.99 3.08 -2.92
N ASN A 165 10.54 4.10 -3.57
CA ASN A 165 9.78 5.13 -4.26
C ASN A 165 10.38 5.38 -5.64
N PRO A 166 9.58 5.47 -6.71
CA PRO A 166 10.11 5.76 -8.03
C PRO A 166 10.22 7.27 -8.32
N LEU A 167 9.82 8.13 -7.37
CA LEU A 167 9.96 9.59 -7.47
C LEU A 167 11.29 10.09 -6.88
N ASP A 168 11.91 9.30 -6.02
CA ASP A 168 13.15 9.63 -5.33
C ASP A 168 13.92 8.37 -4.95
N ASN A 169 15.25 8.38 -5.15
CA ASN A 169 16.12 7.24 -4.89
C ASN A 169 16.65 7.20 -3.44
N THR A 170 16.16 8.06 -2.54
CA THR A 170 16.64 8.09 -1.16
C THR A 170 16.15 6.87 -0.41
N PHE A 171 17.11 6.06 0.05
CA PHE A 171 16.85 4.98 0.98
C PHE A 171 16.60 5.54 2.40
N PRO A 172 15.50 5.17 3.10
CA PRO A 172 15.10 5.79 4.37
C PRO A 172 15.94 5.32 5.57
N LYS A 173 17.27 5.40 5.47
CA LYS A 173 18.24 4.80 6.41
C LYS A 173 18.04 5.24 7.87
N TYR A 174 17.74 6.52 8.10
CA TYR A 174 17.62 7.06 9.45
C TYR A 174 16.34 6.59 10.14
N TYR A 175 15.25 6.49 9.39
CA TYR A 175 14.02 5.87 9.87
C TYR A 175 14.27 4.42 10.31
N LEU A 176 14.96 3.64 9.46
CA LEU A 176 15.30 2.25 9.75
C LEU A 176 16.25 2.12 10.95
N ASN A 177 17.20 3.04 11.13
CA ASN A 177 18.07 3.04 12.31
C ASN A 177 17.29 3.35 13.60
N ILE A 178 16.36 4.31 13.59
CA ILE A 178 15.49 4.59 14.74
C ILE A 178 14.69 3.33 15.12
N LEU A 179 14.13 2.64 14.12
CA LEU A 179 13.39 1.40 14.35
C LEU A 179 14.31 0.30 14.91
N ALA A 180 15.51 0.13 14.34
CA ALA A 180 16.49 -0.84 14.83
C ALA A 180 16.92 -0.54 16.28
N ASP A 181 17.19 0.71 16.64
CA ASP A 181 17.55 1.10 18.00
C ASP A 181 16.38 0.83 18.97
N SER A 182 15.15 1.18 18.55
CA SER A 182 13.94 0.92 19.33
C SER A 182 13.74 -0.57 19.64
N LEU A 183 13.97 -1.43 18.64
CA LEU A 183 13.84 -2.88 18.75
C LEU A 183 15.01 -3.53 19.53
N SER A 184 16.22 -2.97 19.40
CA SER A 184 17.41 -3.42 20.13
C SER A 184 17.29 -3.19 21.63
N ASN A 185 16.50 -2.21 22.05
CA ASN A 185 16.31 -1.84 23.45
C ASN A 185 15.05 -2.45 24.08
N LEU A 186 14.40 -3.41 23.41
CA LEU A 186 13.27 -4.16 23.97
C LEU A 186 13.72 -5.07 25.14
N PHE A 187 12.95 -5.04 26.23
CA PHE A 187 13.16 -5.82 27.44
C PHE A 187 12.67 -7.27 27.29
N ASP A 188 13.12 -8.14 28.21
CA ASP A 188 12.66 -9.53 28.24
C ASP A 188 11.21 -9.65 28.70
N GLY A 189 10.43 -10.50 28.03
CA GLY A 189 9.00 -10.73 28.32
C GLY A 189 8.04 -10.18 27.27
N ILE A 190 8.56 -9.55 26.21
CA ILE A 190 7.74 -9.14 25.06
C ILE A 190 7.38 -10.35 24.19
N ASP A 191 6.18 -10.31 23.62
CA ASP A 191 5.66 -11.30 22.68
C ASP A 191 6.58 -11.53 21.48
N LYS A 192 6.26 -12.58 20.71
CA LYS A 192 6.88 -12.82 19.41
C LYS A 192 6.66 -11.61 18.50
N ILE A 193 7.75 -11.02 18.00
CA ILE A 193 7.71 -9.90 17.06
C ILE A 193 8.11 -10.39 15.67
N LEU A 194 7.30 -10.04 14.69
CA LEU A 194 7.60 -10.18 13.27
C LEU A 194 7.74 -8.80 12.65
N VAL A 195 8.87 -8.52 12.00
CA VAL A 195 9.11 -7.29 11.24
C VAL A 195 9.13 -7.60 9.76
N THR A 196 8.33 -6.89 8.96
CA THR A 196 8.20 -7.11 7.52
C THR A 196 8.11 -5.82 6.71
N GLY A 197 8.40 -5.92 5.41
CA GLY A 197 8.48 -4.79 4.49
C GLY A 197 9.25 -5.12 3.22
N GLY A 198 9.69 -4.08 2.53
CA GLY A 198 10.52 -4.15 1.33
C GLY A 198 11.79 -4.98 1.53
N SER A 199 12.13 -5.86 0.58
CA SER A 199 13.29 -6.76 0.71
C SER A 199 14.59 -6.03 1.06
N GLU A 200 14.90 -4.94 0.38
CA GLU A 200 16.08 -4.09 0.65
C GLU A 200 16.10 -3.51 2.07
N ALA A 201 14.97 -2.98 2.54
CA ALA A 201 14.83 -2.44 3.89
C ALA A 201 14.92 -3.54 4.96
N ILE A 202 14.39 -4.73 4.67
CA ILE A 202 14.47 -5.89 5.55
C ILE A 202 15.90 -6.41 5.67
N GLU A 203 16.64 -6.52 4.57
CA GLU A 203 18.06 -6.90 4.62
C GLU A 203 18.89 -5.85 5.38
N TYR A 204 18.59 -4.56 5.20
CA TYR A 204 19.21 -3.51 5.99
C TYR A 204 18.94 -3.68 7.49
N LEU A 205 17.68 -3.92 7.89
CA LEU A 205 17.32 -4.13 9.30
C LEU A 205 17.97 -5.39 9.90
N LYS A 206 18.06 -6.49 9.15
CA LYS A 206 18.77 -7.71 9.58
C LYS A 206 20.24 -7.43 9.89
N SER A 207 20.90 -6.54 9.12
CA SER A 207 22.29 -6.15 9.39
C SER A 207 22.48 -5.33 10.67
N LYS A 208 21.39 -4.76 11.22
CA LYS A 208 21.39 -3.93 12.42
C LYS A 208 20.90 -4.67 13.67
N LEU A 209 20.04 -5.68 13.49
CA LEU A 209 19.35 -6.36 14.56
C LEU A 209 19.80 -7.81 14.68
N ILE A 210 20.46 -8.14 15.80
CA ILE A 210 20.83 -9.52 16.15
C ILE A 210 20.08 -9.88 17.44
N LYS A 211 18.82 -10.29 17.33
CA LYS A 211 18.02 -10.77 18.48
C LYS A 211 17.15 -11.97 18.10
N ASN A 212 17.24 -13.03 18.90
CA ASN A 212 16.57 -14.32 18.66
C ASN A 212 15.03 -14.26 18.69
N LYS A 213 14.43 -13.23 19.33
CA LYS A 213 12.96 -13.11 19.50
C LYS A 213 12.27 -12.28 18.40
N ILE A 214 13.05 -11.63 17.53
CA ILE A 214 12.54 -10.78 16.46
C ILE A 214 12.80 -11.49 15.13
N LYS A 215 11.74 -11.95 14.47
CA LYS A 215 11.83 -12.47 13.10
C LYS A 215 11.75 -11.29 12.14
N ILE A 216 12.73 -11.12 11.28
CA ILE A 216 12.77 -10.05 10.28
C ILE A 216 12.76 -10.70 8.89
N VAL A 217 11.71 -10.45 8.11
CA VAL A 217 11.49 -11.16 6.83
C VAL A 217 10.64 -10.34 5.87
N SER A 218 10.93 -10.41 4.58
CA SER A 218 10.05 -9.89 3.53
C SER A 218 9.08 -10.99 3.10
N LEU A 219 7.81 -10.65 2.93
CA LEU A 219 6.72 -11.62 2.73
C LEU A 219 6.04 -11.37 1.37
N LYS A 220 5.61 -12.45 0.72
CA LYS A 220 4.60 -12.36 -0.35
C LYS A 220 3.28 -11.85 0.21
N HIS A 221 2.40 -11.31 -0.63
CA HIS A 221 1.13 -10.72 -0.17
C HIS A 221 0.28 -11.72 0.65
N HIS A 222 0.10 -12.95 0.16
CA HIS A 222 -0.65 -13.98 0.90
C HIS A 222 0.00 -14.37 2.24
N GLU A 223 1.34 -14.43 2.30
CA GLU A 223 2.08 -14.72 3.54
C GLU A 223 1.92 -13.56 4.54
N PHE A 224 1.96 -12.31 4.05
CA PHE A 224 1.68 -11.12 4.85
C PHE A 224 0.28 -11.17 5.46
N ILE A 225 -0.76 -11.48 4.67
CA ILE A 225 -2.14 -11.60 5.17
C ILE A 225 -2.26 -12.71 6.23
N GLN A 226 -1.61 -13.85 6.02
CA GLN A 226 -1.58 -14.94 7.01
C GLN A 226 -0.94 -14.49 8.32
N GLU A 227 0.22 -13.84 8.27
CA GLU A 227 0.91 -13.35 9.48
C GLU A 227 0.15 -12.19 10.16
N LEU A 228 -0.52 -11.33 9.38
CA LEU A 228 -1.39 -10.28 9.89
C LEU A 228 -2.58 -10.85 10.65
N SER A 229 -3.25 -11.89 10.13
CA SER A 229 -4.40 -12.52 10.79
C SER A 229 -4.09 -13.19 12.13
N LYS A 230 -2.83 -13.59 12.33
CA LYS A 230 -2.29 -14.18 13.56
C LYS A 230 -1.73 -13.11 14.52
N SER A 231 -1.79 -11.85 14.15
CA SER A 231 -1.28 -10.76 14.97
C SER A 231 -2.35 -10.27 15.93
N LYS A 232 -1.97 -10.09 17.20
CA LYS A 232 -2.82 -9.40 18.20
C LYS A 232 -2.69 -7.88 18.12
N HIS A 233 -1.62 -7.41 17.49
CA HIS A 233 -1.34 -6.00 17.28
C HIS A 233 -0.54 -5.80 15.99
N PHE A 234 -0.99 -4.87 15.16
CA PHE A 234 -0.30 -4.44 13.95
C PHE A 234 0.24 -3.02 14.13
N ILE A 235 1.53 -2.82 13.85
CA ILE A 235 2.18 -1.51 13.90
C ILE A 235 2.71 -1.21 12.51
N THR A 236 2.23 -0.14 11.87
CA THR A 236 2.56 0.13 10.46
C THR A 236 2.72 1.61 10.17
N THR A 237 3.36 1.96 9.06
CA THR A 237 3.07 3.27 8.43
C THR A 237 1.65 3.24 7.85
N ALA A 238 0.99 4.40 7.71
CA ALA A 238 -0.36 4.51 7.16
C ALA A 238 -0.41 4.28 5.64
N GLY A 239 0.04 3.10 5.19
CA GLY A 239 -0.14 2.63 3.83
C GLY A 239 -1.56 2.11 3.62
N GLN A 240 -2.24 2.59 2.59
CA GLN A 240 -3.67 2.33 2.35
C GLN A 240 -4.02 0.83 2.36
N THR A 241 -3.29 0.00 1.60
CA THR A 241 -3.61 -1.42 1.44
C THR A 241 -3.48 -2.19 2.76
N ALA A 242 -2.31 -2.13 3.40
CA ALA A 242 -2.07 -2.83 4.67
C ALA A 242 -2.99 -2.34 5.81
N THR A 243 -3.31 -1.04 5.84
CA THR A 243 -4.23 -0.48 6.84
C THR A 243 -5.63 -1.07 6.69
N LEU A 244 -6.16 -1.09 5.47
CA LEU A 244 -7.50 -1.60 5.22
C LEU A 244 -7.59 -3.12 5.43
N GLU A 245 -6.54 -3.86 5.07
CA GLU A 245 -6.43 -5.30 5.34
C GLU A 245 -6.44 -5.60 6.84
N ALA A 246 -5.70 -4.83 7.65
CA ALA A 246 -5.68 -4.98 9.10
C ALA A 246 -7.04 -4.69 9.73
N PHE A 247 -7.69 -3.61 9.32
CA PHE A 247 -9.03 -3.27 9.82
C PHE A 247 -10.06 -4.33 9.42
N ALA A 248 -9.98 -4.86 8.19
CA ALA A 248 -10.90 -5.89 7.71
C ALA A 248 -10.69 -7.25 8.40
N LEU A 249 -9.48 -7.54 8.85
CA LEU A 249 -9.15 -8.69 9.71
C LEU A 249 -9.41 -8.45 11.19
N ASP A 250 -9.93 -7.27 11.56
CA ASP A 250 -10.18 -6.90 12.94
C ASP A 250 -8.93 -6.96 13.83
N VAL A 251 -7.78 -6.54 13.28
CA VAL A 251 -6.49 -6.49 14.00
C VAL A 251 -6.26 -5.07 14.52
N PRO A 252 -6.10 -4.87 15.85
CA PRO A 252 -5.80 -3.58 16.42
C PRO A 252 -4.56 -2.99 15.78
N THR A 253 -4.64 -1.74 15.31
CA THR A 253 -3.57 -1.14 14.51
C THR A 253 -3.06 0.15 15.13
N SER A 254 -1.74 0.31 15.18
CA SER A 254 -1.07 1.57 15.56
C SER A 254 -0.20 2.07 14.41
N PHE A 255 -0.02 3.39 14.34
CA PHE A 255 0.65 4.04 13.21
C PHE A 255 2.01 4.64 13.58
N LEU A 256 3.06 4.19 12.88
CA LEU A 256 4.36 4.83 12.87
C LEU A 256 4.31 6.12 12.05
N MET A 257 5.34 6.96 12.20
CA MET A 257 5.46 8.20 11.46
C MET A 257 5.42 7.98 9.94
N PRO A 258 4.75 8.88 9.18
CA PRO A 258 4.61 8.75 7.74
C PRO A 258 5.95 8.96 7.02
N MET A 259 6.22 8.20 5.96
CA MET A 259 7.42 8.35 5.11
C MET A 259 7.15 9.09 3.80
N ASN A 260 5.88 9.38 3.51
CA ASN A 260 5.46 10.12 2.33
C ASN A 260 4.14 10.86 2.60
N LEU A 261 3.74 11.73 1.67
CA LEU A 261 2.62 12.64 1.86
C LEU A 261 1.28 11.90 1.83
N SER A 262 1.11 10.89 0.97
CA SER A 262 -0.11 10.08 0.96
C SER A 262 -0.35 9.32 2.28
N GLN A 263 0.72 8.91 2.99
CA GLN A 263 0.61 8.32 4.33
C GLN A 263 0.22 9.34 5.39
N LEU A 264 0.77 10.56 5.34
CA LEU A 264 0.37 11.65 6.24
C LEU A 264 -1.12 11.97 6.06
N ALA A 265 -1.55 12.21 4.82
CA ALA A 265 -2.94 12.51 4.49
C ALA A 265 -3.90 11.38 4.90
N LEU A 266 -3.50 10.11 4.74
CA LEU A 266 -4.32 8.99 5.22
C LEU A 266 -4.45 9.01 6.75
N THR A 267 -3.35 9.27 7.46
CA THR A 267 -3.37 9.33 8.92
C THR A 267 -4.31 10.42 9.42
N GLU A 268 -4.34 11.59 8.78
CA GLU A 268 -5.26 12.68 9.09
C GLU A 268 -6.73 12.28 8.89
N ILE A 269 -7.05 11.64 7.76
CA ILE A 269 -8.41 11.12 7.50
C ILE A 269 -8.82 10.11 8.57
N LEU A 270 -7.93 9.19 8.93
CA LEU A 270 -8.21 8.20 9.95
C LEU A 270 -8.42 8.85 11.32
N ASN A 271 -7.63 9.88 11.65
CA ASN A 271 -7.78 10.63 12.90
C ASN A 271 -9.13 11.34 13.01
N GLN A 272 -9.61 11.95 11.92
CA GLN A 272 -10.96 12.55 11.86
C GLN A 272 -12.08 11.52 12.11
N HIS A 273 -11.79 10.23 11.94
CA HIS A 273 -12.71 9.12 12.18
C HIS A 273 -12.38 8.31 13.44
N ASN A 274 -11.52 8.82 14.34
CA ASN A 274 -11.06 8.11 15.55
C ASN A 274 -10.43 6.73 15.26
N ALA A 275 -9.89 6.53 14.05
CA ALA A 275 -9.29 5.27 13.60
C ALA A 275 -7.76 5.21 13.80
N THR A 276 -7.16 6.23 14.42
CA THR A 276 -5.74 6.29 14.82
C THR A 276 -5.60 6.41 16.35
N PRO A 277 -6.07 5.40 17.11
CA PRO A 277 -6.04 5.38 18.58
C PRO A 277 -4.62 5.53 19.16
N GLN A 278 -3.60 5.12 18.39
CA GLN A 278 -2.20 5.26 18.73
C GLN A 278 -1.40 5.53 17.46
N SER A 279 -0.85 6.73 17.34
CA SER A 279 -0.11 7.18 16.15
C SER A 279 1.03 8.12 16.52
N LEU A 280 2.14 8.03 15.78
CA LEU A 280 3.28 8.92 15.91
C LEU A 280 3.36 9.89 14.73
N PHE A 281 3.71 11.14 15.02
CA PHE A 281 3.85 12.21 14.03
C PHE A 281 5.21 12.89 14.18
N TRP A 282 5.81 13.33 13.07
CA TRP A 282 7.09 14.05 13.11
C TRP A 282 6.99 15.35 13.91
N GLY A 283 5.90 16.10 13.72
CA GLY A 283 5.57 17.32 14.46
C GLY A 283 5.61 17.21 16.00
N SER A 284 5.44 16.00 16.55
CA SER A 284 5.49 15.76 18.01
C SER A 284 6.91 15.79 18.59
N TYR A 285 7.93 15.67 17.73
CA TYR A 285 9.34 15.58 18.10
C TYR A 285 10.14 16.79 17.63
N TYR A 286 9.79 17.32 16.46
CA TYR A 286 10.32 18.57 15.95
C TYR A 286 9.17 19.42 15.41
N PRO A 287 9.10 20.72 15.75
CA PRO A 287 8.17 21.62 15.10
C PRO A 287 8.48 21.63 13.59
N GLU A 288 7.44 21.46 12.78
CA GLU A 288 7.58 21.42 11.34
C GLU A 288 7.99 22.81 10.83
N GLU A 289 9.14 22.88 10.17
CA GLU A 289 9.63 24.13 9.54
C GLU A 289 8.83 24.45 8.27
N THR A 290 8.19 23.43 7.69
CA THR A 290 7.36 23.52 6.48
C THR A 290 6.17 22.59 6.64
N ASP A 291 4.97 23.10 6.37
CA ASP A 291 3.74 22.31 6.28
C ASP A 291 3.86 21.31 5.12
N PRO A 292 3.96 19.99 5.39
CA PRO A 292 4.14 18.99 4.36
C PRO A 292 2.98 18.93 3.36
N THR A 293 1.77 19.39 3.74
CA THR A 293 0.58 19.41 2.86
C THR A 293 0.65 20.48 1.76
N SER A 294 1.58 21.42 1.91
CA SER A 294 1.91 22.41 0.88
C SER A 294 2.82 21.84 -0.22
N LEU A 295 3.52 20.73 0.05
CA LEU A 295 4.48 20.10 -0.86
C LEU A 295 3.80 19.17 -1.87
N ASN A 296 4.53 18.82 -2.93
CA ASN A 296 4.18 17.65 -3.75
C ASN A 296 4.76 16.37 -3.13
N GLU A 297 4.33 15.20 -3.60
CA GLU A 297 4.73 13.90 -3.06
C GLU A 297 6.26 13.72 -3.02
N LYS A 298 6.97 14.13 -4.07
CA LYS A 298 8.43 13.99 -4.18
C LYS A 298 9.15 14.82 -3.12
N ASP A 299 8.78 16.09 -3.00
CA ASP A 299 9.42 17.01 -2.06
C ASP A 299 9.10 16.63 -0.61
N ALA A 300 7.89 16.15 -0.35
CA ALA A 300 7.52 15.65 0.97
C ALA A 300 8.35 14.43 1.40
N ILE A 301 8.66 13.48 0.52
CA ILE A 301 9.53 12.34 0.84
C ILE A 301 10.92 12.81 1.29
N ILE A 302 11.48 13.79 0.56
CA ILE A 302 12.78 14.37 0.89
C ILE A 302 12.72 15.05 2.27
N GLU A 303 11.68 15.82 2.54
CA GLU A 303 11.53 16.53 3.80
C GLU A 303 11.32 15.59 5.00
N LEU A 304 10.48 14.55 4.85
CA LEU A 304 10.24 13.55 5.90
C LEU A 304 11.52 12.76 6.22
N ASN A 305 12.37 12.49 5.22
CA ASN A 305 13.69 11.88 5.43
C ASN A 305 14.64 12.81 6.22
N LYS A 306 14.56 14.14 6.02
CA LYS A 306 15.32 15.09 6.83
C LYS A 306 14.86 15.11 8.29
N TYR A 307 13.55 15.01 8.56
CA TYR A 307 13.06 14.87 9.94
C TYR A 307 13.60 13.61 10.61
N ALA A 308 13.58 12.47 9.91
CA ALA A 308 14.17 11.23 10.42
C ALA A 308 15.67 11.39 10.72
N GLU A 309 16.42 12.09 9.86
CA GLU A 309 17.84 12.40 10.10
C GLU A 309 18.06 13.30 11.32
N LYS A 310 17.33 14.42 11.42
CA LYS A 310 17.41 15.37 12.54
C LYS A 310 17.15 14.65 13.87
N ILE A 311 16.07 13.87 13.94
CA ILE A 311 15.72 13.06 15.12
C ILE A 311 16.81 12.04 15.44
N TYR A 312 17.29 11.29 14.46
CA TYR A 312 18.29 10.26 14.72
C TYR A 312 19.61 10.84 15.27
N LYS A 313 19.96 12.07 14.88
CA LYS A 313 21.17 12.77 15.34
C LYS A 313 20.99 13.42 16.73
N ASP A 314 19.77 13.78 17.12
CA ASP A 314 19.48 14.30 18.45
C ASP A 314 19.21 13.15 19.45
N LYS A 315 20.20 12.87 20.31
CA LYS A 315 20.12 11.76 21.28
C LYS A 315 18.89 11.84 22.20
N LYS A 316 18.49 13.05 22.62
CA LYS A 316 17.39 13.22 23.59
C LYS A 316 16.05 12.97 22.91
N ILE A 317 15.85 13.53 21.73
CA ILE A 317 14.62 13.36 20.96
C ILE A 317 14.51 11.92 20.45
N ARG A 318 15.62 11.34 19.97
CA ARG A 318 15.69 9.92 19.59
C ARG A 318 15.27 9.01 20.74
N ALA A 319 15.83 9.18 21.94
CA ALA A 319 15.49 8.36 23.10
C ALA A 319 14.00 8.46 23.47
N ARG A 320 13.39 9.65 23.34
CA ARG A 320 11.94 9.84 23.52
C ARG A 320 11.15 9.06 22.47
N LEU A 321 11.48 9.21 21.19
CA LEU A 321 10.81 8.48 20.11
C LEU A 321 10.95 6.96 20.25
N GLU A 322 12.14 6.47 20.58
CA GLU A 322 12.35 5.04 20.86
C GLU A 322 11.46 4.57 22.02
N SER A 323 11.29 5.39 23.06
CA SER A 323 10.39 5.10 24.18
C SER A 323 8.93 5.02 23.75
N ASP A 324 8.49 5.94 22.89
CA ASP A 324 7.11 5.95 22.38
C ASP A 324 6.85 4.74 21.48
N ILE A 325 7.80 4.35 20.60
CA ILE A 325 7.71 3.13 19.79
C ILE A 325 7.62 1.88 20.69
N ARG A 326 8.44 1.79 21.75
CA ARG A 326 8.33 0.70 22.73
C ARG A 326 6.98 0.70 23.44
N GLY A 327 6.48 1.88 23.80
CA GLY A 327 5.14 2.07 24.36
C GLY A 327 4.04 1.55 23.43
N MET A 328 4.20 1.74 22.12
CA MET A 328 3.30 1.14 21.13
C MET A 328 3.37 -0.38 21.17
N ILE A 329 4.56 -0.97 21.11
CA ILE A 329 4.74 -2.43 21.08
C ILE A 329 4.08 -3.13 22.29
N VAL A 330 4.07 -2.50 23.47
CA VAL A 330 3.51 -3.11 24.69
C VAL A 330 2.03 -2.82 24.91
N SER A 331 1.42 -1.92 24.13
CA SER A 331 0.06 -1.44 24.36
C SER A 331 -0.82 -1.70 23.13
N ILE A 332 -1.76 -2.65 23.27
CA ILE A 332 -2.76 -2.92 22.23
C ILE A 332 -3.79 -1.77 22.22
N PRO A 333 -3.99 -1.06 21.10
CA PRO A 333 -4.93 0.05 21.04
C PRO A 333 -6.39 -0.41 21.03
N ASP A 334 -7.31 0.48 21.42
CA ASP A 334 -8.74 0.30 21.09
C ASP A 334 -8.95 0.31 19.57
N GLN A 335 -9.90 -0.48 19.06
CA GLN A 335 -10.13 -0.61 17.62
C GLN A 335 -11.55 -0.23 17.18
N LYS A 336 -12.32 0.48 18.02
CA LYS A 336 -13.71 0.86 17.69
C LYS A 336 -13.77 1.72 16.43
N GLY A 337 -13.00 2.80 16.36
CA GLY A 337 -12.98 3.68 15.19
C GLY A 337 -12.45 2.99 13.93
N GLN A 338 -11.53 2.02 14.08
CA GLN A 338 -11.01 1.22 12.97
C GLN A 338 -12.09 0.33 12.35
N ARG A 339 -12.88 -0.36 13.20
CA ARG A 339 -14.05 -1.15 12.78
C ARG A 339 -15.12 -0.31 12.11
N GLU A 340 -15.42 0.86 12.66
CA GLU A 340 -16.40 1.79 12.10
C GLU A 340 -15.95 2.32 10.73
N PHE A 341 -14.67 2.68 10.60
CA PHE A 341 -14.10 3.17 9.35
C PHE A 341 -14.19 2.12 8.25
N ILE A 342 -13.75 0.87 8.51
CA ILE A 342 -13.79 -0.18 7.49
C ILE A 342 -15.22 -0.59 7.13
N LYS A 343 -16.13 -0.61 8.11
CA LYS A 343 -17.55 -0.89 7.88
C LYS A 343 -18.17 0.15 6.95
N ARG A 344 -17.83 1.42 7.11
CA ARG A 344 -18.28 2.51 6.23
C ARG A 344 -17.72 2.36 4.81
N LEU A 345 -16.43 2.10 4.68
CA LEU A 345 -15.75 2.02 3.39
C LEU A 345 -16.18 0.79 2.57
N GLY A 346 -16.54 -0.30 3.26
CA GLY A 346 -16.77 -1.60 2.63
C GLY A 346 -15.47 -2.29 2.19
N LYS A 347 -15.57 -3.54 1.73
CA LYS A 347 -14.41 -4.43 1.51
C LYS A 347 -14.38 -5.18 0.17
N ASN A 348 -15.42 -5.06 -0.64
CA ASN A 348 -15.64 -5.83 -1.87
C ASN A 348 -15.32 -5.02 -3.14
N GLY A 349 -14.40 -4.06 -3.06
CA GLY A 349 -14.03 -3.21 -4.21
C GLY A 349 -13.44 -4.02 -5.36
N ALA A 350 -12.62 -5.03 -5.06
CA ALA A 350 -12.05 -5.92 -6.08
C ALA A 350 -13.15 -6.68 -6.85
N ASP A 351 -14.08 -7.31 -6.14
CA ASP A 351 -15.20 -8.04 -6.76
C ASP A 351 -16.09 -7.11 -7.60
N THR A 352 -16.38 -5.92 -7.09
CA THR A 352 -17.16 -4.90 -7.82
C THR A 352 -16.49 -4.51 -9.14
N ILE A 353 -15.16 -4.32 -9.14
CA ILE A 353 -14.38 -4.03 -10.35
C ILE A 353 -14.48 -5.21 -11.33
N VAL A 354 -14.27 -6.44 -10.86
CA VAL A 354 -14.35 -7.63 -11.70
C VAL A 354 -15.73 -7.80 -12.33
N ASP A 355 -16.81 -7.58 -11.59
CA ASP A 355 -18.17 -7.66 -12.11
C ASP A 355 -18.44 -6.65 -13.24
N ILE A 356 -17.98 -5.41 -13.07
CA ILE A 356 -18.12 -4.36 -14.07
C ILE A 356 -17.31 -4.72 -15.32
N LEU A 357 -16.04 -5.06 -15.15
CA LEU A 357 -15.13 -5.35 -16.28
C LEU A 357 -15.53 -6.62 -17.02
N THR A 358 -16.04 -7.64 -16.32
CA THR A 358 -16.52 -8.88 -16.94
C THR A 358 -17.66 -8.58 -17.92
N LYS A 359 -18.61 -7.74 -17.51
CA LYS A 359 -19.72 -7.29 -18.37
C LYS A 359 -19.23 -6.42 -19.53
N LYS A 360 -18.42 -5.40 -19.25
CA LYS A 360 -17.94 -4.43 -20.25
C LYS A 360 -17.05 -5.05 -21.31
N TRP A 361 -16.21 -6.01 -20.93
CA TRP A 361 -15.26 -6.65 -21.82
C TRP A 361 -15.75 -7.99 -22.38
N ASN A 362 -16.97 -8.42 -22.05
CA ASN A 362 -17.52 -9.72 -22.46
C ASN A 362 -16.58 -10.89 -22.09
N ILE A 363 -16.02 -10.83 -20.88
CA ILE A 363 -15.23 -11.94 -20.32
C ILE A 363 -16.22 -13.03 -19.89
N LYS A 364 -15.98 -14.26 -20.32
CA LYS A 364 -16.79 -15.44 -19.97
C LYS A 364 -15.98 -16.39 -19.12
#